data_AF-A0A6V7VV41-F1
#
_entry.id   AF-A0A6V7VV41-F1
#
_cell.length_a   1.000
_cell.length_b   1.000
_cell.length_c   1.000
_cell.angle_alpha   90.00
_cell.angle_beta   90.00
_cell.angle_gamma   90.00
#
_symmetry.space_group_name_H-M   'P 1'
#
loop_
_entity.id
_entity.type
_entity.pdbx_description
1 polymer ?
#
loop_
_entity_poly.entity_id
_entity_poly.type
_entity_poly.pdbx_seq_one_letter_code
_entity_poly.pdbx_strand_id
1 'polypeptide(L)'
;MKKVYRSLILIVLINVGGYLLCTLIMIFILIPITSGNQFSLLLYGIIPSVLLNTASASTAPILYINCSDYNKAYKKEYKLIKRFIFKLLRIKDNTITTTTTTVF
;
A
#
# COMPACT_ATOMS: atom_id res chain seq x y z
N MET A 1 -13.45 -11.67 20.11
CA MET A 1 -14.20 -10.59 19.42
C MET A 1 -13.68 -9.17 19.71
N LYS A 2 -13.38 -8.79 20.96
CA LYS A 2 -12.98 -7.40 21.32
C LYS A 2 -11.80 -6.81 20.50
N LYS A 3 -10.81 -7.64 20.10
CA LYS A 3 -9.64 -7.19 19.32
C LYS A 3 -9.97 -6.80 17.86
N VAL A 4 -10.92 -7.50 17.24
CA VAL A 4 -11.36 -7.21 15.85
C VAL A 4 -12.10 -5.87 15.82
N TYR A 5 -13.03 -5.66 16.75
CA TYR A 5 -13.74 -4.38 16.89
C TYR A 5 -12.81 -3.20 17.14
N ARG A 6 -11.80 -3.36 18.01
CA ARG A 6 -10.77 -2.33 18.24
C ARG A 6 -10.03 -1.98 16.95
N SER A 7 -9.67 -2.98 16.15
CA SER A 7 -9.00 -2.76 14.86
C SER A 7 -9.89 -2.03 13.87
N LEU A 8 -11.17 -2.40 13.83
CA LEU A 8 -12.17 -1.82 12.93
C LEU A 8 -12.44 -0.35 13.25
N ILE A 9 -12.54 -0.01 14.54
CA ILE A 9 -12.63 1.38 15.00
C ILE A 9 -11.39 2.17 14.57
N LEU A 10 -10.19 1.59 14.71
CA LEU A 10 -8.94 2.26 14.34
C LEU A 10 -8.86 2.53 12.83
N ILE A 11 -9.29 1.57 12.01
CA ILE A 11 -9.34 1.70 10.56
C ILE A 11 -10.31 2.80 10.15
N VAL A 12 -11.51 2.81 10.73
CA VAL A 12 -12.50 3.87 10.47
C VAL A 12 -11.95 5.23 10.88
N LEU A 13 -11.33 5.33 12.05
CA LEU A 13 -10.75 6.59 12.54
C LEU A 13 -9.63 7.10 11.61
N ILE A 14 -8.74 6.23 11.15
CA ILE A 14 -7.64 6.61 10.27
C ILE A 14 -8.14 6.98 8.88
N ASN A 15 -9.10 6.24 8.31
CA ASN A 15 -9.66 6.56 7.01
C ASN A 15 -10.44 7.88 7.06
N VAL A 16 -11.41 8.01 7.96
CA VAL A 16 -12.21 9.23 8.11
C VAL A 16 -11.33 10.43 8.46
N GLY A 17 -10.38 10.24 9.39
CA GLY A 17 -9.40 11.28 9.75
C GLY A 17 -8.51 11.68 8.58
N GLY A 18 -8.07 10.72 7.76
CA GLY A 18 -7.29 10.96 6.56
C GLY A 18 -8.05 11.77 5.51
N TYR A 19 -9.34 11.47 5.29
CA TYR A 19 -10.20 12.27 4.41
C TYR A 19 -10.38 13.69 4.94
N LEU A 20 -10.69 13.85 6.23
CA LEU A 20 -10.86 15.18 6.84
C LEU A 20 -9.57 16.01 6.73
N LEU A 21 -8.42 15.42 7.06
CA LEU A 21 -7.13 16.09 6.97
C LEU A 21 -6.80 16.49 5.52
N CYS A 22 -7.06 15.59 4.57
CA CYS A 22 -6.89 15.85 3.13
C CYS A 22 -7.74 17.06 2.68
N THR A 23 -9.02 17.09 3.06
CA THR A 23 -9.91 18.22 2.76
C THR A 23 -9.43 19.53 3.39
N LEU A 24 -8.96 19.51 4.63
CA LEU A 24 -8.40 20.69 5.29
C LEU A 24 -7.14 21.21 4.58
N ILE A 25 -6.22 20.32 4.20
CA ILE A 25 -5.01 20.69 3.43
C ILE A 25 -5.39 21.31 2.08
N MET A 26 -6.35 20.71 1.37
CA MET A 26 -6.80 21.22 0.08
C MET A 26 -7.38 22.64 0.21
N ILE A 27 -8.31 22.85 1.16
CA ILE A 27 -9.03 24.12 1.30
C ILE A 27 -8.14 25.23 1.85
N PHE A 28 -7.39 24.96 2.91
CA PHE A 28 -6.69 26.02 3.66
C PHE A 28 -5.26 26.26 3.20
N ILE A 29 -4.64 25.31 2.49
CA ILE A 29 -3.23 25.40 2.10
C ILE A 29 -3.11 25.38 0.57
N LEU A 30 -3.64 24.34 -0.08
CA LEU A 30 -3.37 24.10 -1.50
C LEU A 30 -4.08 25.10 -2.41
N ILE A 31 -5.38 25.33 -2.21
CA ILE A 31 -6.17 26.27 -3.02
C ILE A 31 -5.61 27.71 -2.95
N PRO A 32 -5.28 28.27 -1.76
CA PRO A 32 -4.68 29.60 -1.66
C PRO A 32 -3.33 29.72 -2.39
N ILE A 33 -2.43 28.73 -2.21
CA ILE A 33 -1.08 28.77 -2.76
C ILE A 33 -1.06 28.60 -4.29
N THR A 34 -2.03 27.87 -4.83
CA THR A 34 -2.09 27.54 -6.27
C THR A 34 -3.05 28.43 -7.05
N SER A 35 -3.58 29.49 -6.42
CA SER A 35 -4.63 30.36 -6.97
C SER A 35 -4.31 30.83 -8.41
N GLY A 36 -5.03 30.23 -9.37
CA GLY A 36 -4.95 30.55 -10.80
C GLY A 36 -4.09 29.60 -11.65
N ASN A 37 -3.25 28.75 -11.05
CA ASN A 37 -2.39 27.81 -11.80
C ASN A 37 -2.82 26.35 -11.58
N GLN A 38 -3.57 25.81 -12.56
CA GLN A 38 -4.03 24.42 -12.57
C GLN A 38 -2.89 23.40 -12.54
N PHE A 39 -1.74 23.72 -13.14
CA PHE A 39 -0.58 22.84 -13.14
C PHE A 39 0.02 22.71 -11.72
N SER A 40 0.11 23.82 -10.99
CA SER A 40 0.57 23.81 -9.60
C SER A 40 -0.39 23.05 -8.68
N LEU A 41 -1.71 23.19 -8.89
CA LEU A 41 -2.72 22.42 -8.15
C LEU A 41 -2.54 20.91 -8.35
N LEU A 42 -2.30 20.48 -9.60
CA LEU A 42 -2.05 19.07 -9.90
C LEU A 42 -0.77 18.57 -9.20
N LEU A 43 0.32 19.33 -9.32
CA LEU A 43 1.63 18.94 -8.83
C LEU A 43 1.67 18.85 -7.29
N TYR A 44 1.11 19.86 -6.61
CA TYR A 44 1.02 19.85 -5.15
C TYR A 44 -0.13 18.96 -4.63
N GLY A 45 -1.14 18.66 -5.44
CA GLY A 45 -2.24 17.75 -5.13
C GLY A 45 -1.81 16.29 -4.92
N ILE A 46 -0.60 15.94 -5.37
CA ILE A 46 0.03 14.65 -5.09
C ILE A 46 0.19 14.44 -3.58
N ILE A 47 0.51 15.49 -2.82
CA ILE A 47 0.77 15.41 -1.38
C ILE A 47 -0.45 14.90 -0.60
N PRO A 48 -1.63 15.57 -0.65
CA PRO A 48 -2.82 15.07 0.03
C PRO A 48 -3.29 13.71 -0.54
N SER A 49 -3.07 13.46 -1.82
CA SER A 49 -3.40 12.17 -2.45
C SER A 49 -2.56 11.01 -1.89
N VAL A 50 -1.24 11.19 -1.71
CA VAL A 50 -0.36 10.18 -1.10
C VAL A 50 -0.76 9.92 0.35
N LEU A 51 -1.10 10.98 1.09
CA LEU A 51 -1.53 10.86 2.48
C LEU A 51 -2.82 10.03 2.60
N LEU A 52 -3.81 10.30 1.75
CA LEU A 52 -5.07 9.56 1.73
C LEU A 52 -4.88 8.08 1.33
N ASN A 53 -4.05 7.83 0.32
CA ASN A 53 -3.72 6.46 -0.08
C ASN A 53 -2.97 5.70 1.02
N THR A 54 -2.09 6.38 1.75
CA THR A 54 -1.37 5.81 2.88
C THR A 54 -2.31 5.48 4.04
N ALA A 55 -3.27 6.36 4.34
CA ALA A 55 -4.34 6.09 5.32
C ALA A 55 -5.14 4.84 4.92
N SER A 56 -5.52 4.72 3.66
CA SER A 56 -6.22 3.53 3.13
C SER A 56 -5.37 2.26 3.25
N ALA A 57 -4.10 2.33 2.84
CA ALA A 57 -3.15 1.22 2.90
C ALA A 57 -2.84 0.76 4.33
N SER A 58 -2.93 1.67 5.32
CA SER A 58 -2.69 1.37 6.74
C SER A 58 -3.64 0.32 7.33
N THR A 59 -4.78 0.08 6.68
CA THR A 59 -5.73 -0.98 7.04
C THR A 59 -5.04 -2.35 7.15
N ALA A 60 -4.16 -2.67 6.21
CA ALA A 60 -3.42 -3.93 6.19
C ALA A 60 -2.50 -4.12 7.41
N PRO A 61 -1.57 -3.19 7.74
CA PRO A 61 -0.75 -3.31 8.93
C PRO A 61 -1.55 -3.25 10.24
N ILE A 62 -2.61 -2.45 10.32
CA ILE A 62 -3.48 -2.42 11.51
C ILE A 62 -4.09 -3.79 11.78
N LEU A 63 -4.62 -4.46 10.75
CA LEU A 63 -5.18 -5.80 10.87
C LEU A 63 -4.11 -6.84 11.18
N TYR A 64 -2.94 -6.74 10.53
CA TYR A 64 -1.83 -7.66 10.75
C TYR A 64 -1.32 -7.65 12.20
N ILE A 65 -1.24 -6.47 12.82
CA ILE A 65 -0.75 -6.30 14.19
C ILE A 65 -1.82 -6.69 15.22
N ASN A 66 -3.07 -6.26 15.01
CA ASN A 66 -4.09 -6.36 16.04
C ASN A 66 -4.97 -7.62 15.95
N CYS A 67 -5.00 -8.32 14.80
CA CYS A 67 -5.80 -9.52 14.62
C CYS A 67 -4.93 -10.75 14.31
N SER A 68 -4.99 -11.75 15.20
CA SER A 68 -4.24 -13.00 15.06
C SER A 68 -4.60 -13.79 13.82
N ASP A 69 -5.88 -13.74 13.41
CA ASP A 69 -6.38 -14.50 12.28
C ASP A 69 -5.89 -13.90 10.96
N TYR A 70 -5.95 -12.56 10.85
CA TYR A 70 -5.32 -11.85 9.74
C TYR A 70 -3.81 -12.07 9.72
N ASN A 71 -3.12 -12.00 10.86
CA ASN A 71 -1.68 -12.27 10.93
C ASN A 71 -1.31 -13.65 10.36
N LYS A 72 -2.07 -14.69 10.74
CA LYS A 72 -1.88 -16.05 10.24
C LYS A 72 -2.16 -16.14 8.73
N ALA A 73 -3.22 -15.51 8.24
CA ALA A 73 -3.55 -15.45 6.82
C ALA A 73 -2.44 -14.75 6.01
N TYR A 74 -1.97 -13.58 6.46
CA TYR A 74 -0.86 -12.86 5.82
C TYR A 74 0.41 -13.70 5.72
N LYS A 75 0.79 -14.39 6.80
CA LYS A 75 1.97 -15.28 6.79
C LYS A 75 1.81 -16.46 5.83
N LYS A 76 0.60 -16.99 5.67
CA LYS A 76 0.30 -18.07 4.72
C LYS A 76 0.48 -17.58 3.29
N GLU A 77 -0.13 -16.46 2.92
CA GLU A 77 -0.03 -15.89 1.57
C GLU A 77 1.41 -15.46 1.25
N TYR A 78 2.12 -14.85 2.22
CA TYR A 78 3.52 -14.48 2.04
C TYR A 78 4.42 -15.69 1.72
N LYS A 79 4.19 -16.85 2.37
CA LYS A 79 4.91 -18.08 2.04
C LYS A 79 4.64 -18.56 0.62
N LEU A 80 3.40 -18.41 0.13
CA LEU A 80 3.01 -18.80 -1.21
C LEU A 80 3.69 -17.90 -2.26
N ILE A 81 3.62 -16.57 -2.06
CA ILE A 81 4.31 -15.59 -2.91
C ILE A 81 5.82 -15.84 -2.93
N LYS A 82 6.44 -16.06 -1.77
CA LYS A 82 7.87 -16.35 -1.66
C LYS A 82 8.26 -17.61 -2.47
N ARG A 83 7.46 -18.67 -2.39
CA ARG A 83 7.67 -19.89 -3.18
C ARG A 83 7.53 -19.63 -4.67
N PHE A 84 6.54 -18.83 -5.07
CA PHE A 84 6.32 -18.48 -6.47
C PHE A 84 7.50 -17.69 -7.04
N ILE A 85 7.95 -16.64 -6.35
CA ILE A 85 9.11 -15.83 -6.74
C ILE A 85 10.37 -16.69 -6.84
N PHE A 86 10.63 -17.54 -5.84
CA PHE A 86 11.80 -18.42 -5.86
C PHE A 86 11.76 -19.41 -7.03
N LYS A 87 10.59 -19.95 -7.36
CA LYS A 87 10.40 -20.81 -8.53
C LYS A 87 10.66 -20.05 -9.83
N LEU A 88 10.16 -18.81 -9.95
CA LEU A 88 10.34 -17.97 -11.13
C LEU A 88 11.82 -17.59 -11.34
N LEU A 89 12.53 -17.24 -10.27
CA LEU A 89 13.98 -17.00 -10.30
C LEU A 89 14.76 -18.25 -10.70
N ARG A 90 14.44 -19.42 -10.12
CA ARG A 90 15.13 -20.69 -10.46
C ARG A 90 14.90 -21.15 -11.91
N ILE A 91 13.75 -20.85 -12.49
CA ILE A 91 13.48 -21.13 -13.93
C ILE A 91 14.38 -20.26 -14.81
N LYS A 92 14.61 -18.99 -14.43
CA LYS A 92 15.48 -18.09 -15.18
C LYS A 92 16.92 -18.60 -15.24
N ASP A 93 17.45 -19.11 -14.13
CA ASP A 93 18.82 -19.65 -14.07
C ASP A 93 19.02 -20.87 -14.98
N ASN A 94 18.06 -21.80 -14.99
CA ASN A 94 18.11 -23.01 -15.81
C ASN A 94 17.93 -22.75 -17.32
N THR A 95 17.18 -21.71 -17.69
CA THR A 95 16.94 -21.38 -19.10
C THR A 95 18.20 -20.79 -19.75
N ILE A 96 18.97 -20.00 -19.02
CA ILE A 96 20.22 -19.38 -19.50
C ILE A 96 21.31 -20.43 -19.74
N THR A 97 21.38 -21.48 -18.90
CA THR A 97 22.42 -22.53 -19.02
C THR A 97 22.19 -23.46 -20.20
N THR A 98 20.95 -23.63 -20.66
CA THR A 98 20.62 -24.58 -21.74
C THR A 98 20.90 -23.99 -23.12
N THR A 99 20.76 -22.67 -23.28
CA THR A 99 21.06 -21.97 -24.55
C THR A 99 22.54 -21.87 -24.87
N THR A 100 23.44 -21.89 -23.88
CA THR A 100 24.90 -21.83 -24.12
C THR A 100 25.50 -23.17 -24.54
N THR A 101 24.81 -24.30 -24.31
CA THR A 101 25.32 -25.64 -24.65
C THR A 101 24.84 -26.19 -25.99
N THR A 102 23.86 -25.55 -26.64
CA THR A 102 23.28 -26.02 -27.93
C THR A 102 23.79 -25.26 -29.16
N VAL A 103 24.82 -24.42 -29.01
CA VAL A 103 25.47 -23.70 -30.13
C VAL A 103 26.89 -24.24 -30.29
N PHE A 104 27.01 -25.51 -30.69
CA PHE A 104 28.22 -26.10 -31.26
C PHE A 104 27.82 -27.21 -32.23
#